data_AF-A0A5B8NRJ5-F1
#
_entry.id   AF-A0A5B8NRJ5-F1
#
_cell.length_a   1.000
_cell.length_b   1.000
_cell.length_c   1.000
_cell.angle_alpha   90.00
_cell.angle_beta   90.00
_cell.angle_gamma   90.00
#
_symmetry.space_group_name_H-M   'P 1'
#
loop_
_entity.id
_entity.type
_entity.pdbx_description
1 polymer ?
#
loop_
_entity_poly.entity_id
_entity_poly.type
_entity_poly.pdbx_seq_one_letter_code
_entity_poly.pdbx_strand_id
1 'polypeptide(L)'
;MNKRERNRLIKQISHASGIAQYALKQKMTDEEVSEAAKNLKVLALIKSANTYNRYCQAQKTKEANDKLKAFLDPKNSEIISAGKWLLNALSKEGKERQNTLLEKDLVHKEDYNATTSDLRDTISTIENVARESTQQSAEKIRILEKRIDTLQKQLSSIQKYIQNNYGAQVWKDIRSKFISKV
;
A
#
# COMPACT_ATOMS: atom_id res chain seq x y z
N MET A 1 -60.79 -40.65 -9.47
CA MET A 1 -61.52 -39.39 -9.18
C MET A 1 -61.34 -38.41 -10.35
N ASN A 2 -62.28 -37.50 -10.65
CA ASN A 2 -62.08 -36.53 -11.75
C ASN A 2 -61.06 -35.45 -11.35
N LYS A 3 -60.19 -35.00 -12.27
CA LYS A 3 -59.14 -33.98 -12.03
C LYS A 3 -59.68 -32.69 -11.40
N ARG A 4 -60.88 -32.24 -11.80
CA ARG A 4 -61.52 -31.03 -11.23
C ARG A 4 -61.92 -31.25 -9.77
N GLU A 5 -62.47 -32.41 -9.47
CA GLU A 5 -62.91 -32.82 -8.13
C GLU A 5 -61.71 -32.99 -7.20
N ARG A 6 -60.66 -33.69 -7.66
CA ARG A 6 -59.38 -33.83 -6.96
C ARG A 6 -58.80 -32.48 -6.55
N ASN A 7 -58.75 -31.52 -7.48
CA ASN A 7 -58.23 -30.18 -7.19
C ASN A 7 -59.10 -29.42 -6.17
N ARG A 8 -60.42 -29.60 -6.20
CA ARG A 8 -61.34 -29.00 -5.22
C ARG A 8 -61.09 -29.56 -3.82
N LEU A 9 -60.99 -30.88 -3.68
CA LEU A 9 -60.73 -31.54 -2.40
C LEU A 9 -59.35 -31.15 -1.85
N ILE A 10 -58.32 -31.14 -2.69
CA ILE A 10 -56.98 -30.68 -2.29
C ILE A 10 -56.99 -29.23 -1.79
N LYS A 11 -57.79 -28.35 -2.42
CA LYS A 11 -57.92 -26.96 -1.96
C LYS A 11 -58.55 -26.89 -0.57
N GLN A 12 -59.57 -27.71 -0.30
CA GLN A 12 -60.22 -27.80 1.02
C GLN A 12 -59.28 -28.36 2.08
N ILE A 13 -58.57 -29.45 1.76
CA ILE A 13 -57.57 -30.07 2.64
C ILE A 13 -56.45 -29.08 2.94
N SER A 14 -55.91 -28.40 1.93
CA SER A 14 -54.86 -27.39 2.09
C SER A 14 -55.29 -26.26 3.02
N HIS A 15 -56.53 -25.80 2.90
CA HIS A 15 -57.06 -24.76 3.77
C HIS A 15 -57.24 -25.24 5.22
N ALA A 16 -57.66 -26.49 5.41
CA ALA A 16 -57.87 -27.10 6.72
C ALA A 16 -56.54 -27.46 7.42
N SER A 17 -55.58 -28.06 6.72
CA SER A 17 -54.32 -28.57 7.30
C SER A 17 -53.18 -27.55 7.32
N GLY A 18 -53.26 -26.48 6.51
CA GLY A 18 -52.17 -25.52 6.32
C GLY A 18 -51.04 -26.00 5.40
N ILE A 19 -51.16 -27.21 4.85
CA ILE A 19 -50.17 -27.79 3.92
C ILE A 19 -50.34 -27.17 2.54
N ALA A 20 -49.23 -26.95 1.82
CA ALA A 20 -49.26 -26.36 0.49
C ALA A 20 -49.90 -27.29 -0.55
N GLN A 21 -50.73 -26.73 -1.43
CA GLN A 21 -51.49 -27.50 -2.43
C GLN A 21 -50.59 -28.33 -3.37
N TYR A 22 -49.41 -27.81 -3.74
CA TYR A 22 -48.49 -28.52 -4.63
C TYR A 22 -47.98 -29.81 -3.97
N ALA A 23 -47.68 -29.77 -2.67
CA ALA A 23 -47.20 -30.92 -1.92
C ALA A 23 -48.28 -32.01 -1.84
N LEU A 24 -49.53 -31.63 -1.55
CA LEU A 24 -50.67 -32.55 -1.54
C LEU A 24 -50.93 -33.18 -2.92
N LYS A 25 -50.83 -32.38 -4.00
CA LYS A 25 -51.01 -32.87 -5.37
C LYS A 25 -49.98 -33.94 -5.77
N GLN A 26 -48.74 -33.77 -5.32
CA GLN A 26 -47.62 -34.60 -5.70
C GLN A 26 -47.44 -35.82 -4.80
N LYS A 27 -47.90 -35.75 -3.54
CA LYS A 27 -47.61 -36.77 -2.52
C LYS A 27 -48.81 -37.60 -2.05
N MET A 28 -50.04 -37.23 -2.39
CA MET A 28 -51.23 -38.03 -2.01
C MET A 28 -51.83 -38.76 -3.21
N THR A 29 -52.34 -39.97 -3.02
CA THR A 29 -53.13 -40.70 -4.04
C THR A 29 -54.57 -40.16 -4.13
N ASP A 30 -55.41 -40.71 -5.01
CA ASP A 30 -56.82 -40.32 -5.13
C ASP A 30 -57.63 -40.74 -3.89
N GLU A 31 -57.33 -41.91 -3.35
CA GLU A 31 -57.98 -42.51 -2.18
C GLU A 31 -57.67 -41.71 -0.92
N GLU A 32 -56.39 -41.39 -0.69
CA GLU A 32 -55.94 -40.61 0.45
C GLU A 32 -56.52 -39.19 0.46
N VAL A 33 -56.67 -38.56 -0.71
CA VAL A 33 -57.32 -37.25 -0.83
C VAL A 33 -58.80 -37.34 -0.44
N SER A 34 -59.50 -38.40 -0.85
CA SER A 34 -60.91 -38.60 -0.49
C SER A 34 -61.09 -38.85 1.01
N GLU A 35 -60.20 -39.65 1.61
CA GLU A 35 -60.22 -39.95 3.04
C GLU A 35 -59.87 -38.72 3.90
N ALA A 36 -58.84 -37.97 3.52
CA ALA A 36 -58.45 -36.74 4.20
C ALA A 36 -59.55 -35.67 4.11
N ALA A 37 -60.28 -35.60 2.99
CA ALA A 37 -61.41 -34.69 2.82
C ALA A 37 -62.62 -35.03 3.72
N LYS A 38 -62.77 -36.29 4.14
CA LYS A 38 -63.80 -36.68 5.12
C LYS A 38 -63.42 -36.26 6.55
N ASN A 39 -62.11 -36.14 6.83
CA ASN A 39 -61.57 -35.90 8.17
C ASN A 39 -61.01 -34.48 8.37
N LEU A 40 -61.59 -33.46 7.73
CA LEU A 40 -61.08 -32.08 7.77
C LEU A 40 -61.01 -31.47 9.18
N LYS A 41 -61.91 -31.88 10.09
CA LYS A 41 -61.91 -31.38 11.48
C LYS A 41 -60.63 -31.75 12.21
N VAL A 42 -60.12 -32.96 12.01
CA VAL A 42 -58.87 -33.44 12.63
C VAL A 42 -57.68 -32.68 12.04
N LEU A 43 -57.68 -32.45 10.72
CA LEU A 43 -56.63 -31.69 10.05
C LEU A 43 -56.59 -30.21 10.49
N ALA A 44 -57.74 -29.65 10.86
CA ALA A 44 -57.81 -28.28 11.39
C ALA A 44 -57.09 -28.15 12.75
N LEU A 45 -57.08 -29.21 13.58
CA LEU A 45 -56.41 -29.19 14.89
C LEU A 45 -54.89 -29.02 14.75
N ILE A 46 -54.29 -29.59 13.70
CA ILE A 46 -52.84 -29.52 13.46
C ILE A 46 -52.42 -28.31 12.62
N LYS A 47 -53.37 -27.50 12.13
CA LYS A 47 -53.11 -26.37 11.24
C LYS A 47 -52.14 -25.35 11.84
N SER A 48 -52.32 -25.00 13.11
CA SER A 48 -51.50 -24.03 13.82
C SER A 48 -50.04 -24.52 13.91
N ALA A 49 -49.85 -25.79 14.30
CA ALA A 49 -48.54 -26.43 14.37
C ALA A 49 -47.85 -26.48 13.00
N ASN A 50 -48.58 -26.87 11.95
CA ASN A 50 -48.05 -26.89 10.58
C ASN A 50 -47.66 -25.49 10.08
N THR A 51 -48.49 -24.49 10.38
CA THR A 51 -48.23 -23.10 9.99
C THR A 51 -46.98 -22.57 10.69
N TYR A 52 -46.84 -22.85 11.98
CA TYR A 52 -45.67 -22.43 12.77
C TYR A 52 -44.38 -23.14 12.33
N ASN A 53 -44.44 -24.45 12.06
CA ASN A 53 -43.30 -25.19 11.52
C ASN A 53 -42.84 -24.58 10.19
N ARG A 54 -43.77 -24.29 9.28
CA ARG A 54 -43.45 -23.64 8.01
C ARG A 54 -42.84 -22.25 8.18
N TYR A 55 -43.32 -21.48 9.16
CA TYR A 55 -42.73 -20.19 9.51
C TYR A 55 -41.28 -20.34 9.98
N CYS A 56 -41.01 -21.27 10.89
CA CYS A 56 -39.65 -21.53 11.40
C CYS A 56 -38.71 -22.00 10.28
N GLN A 57 -39.19 -22.86 9.37
CA GLN A 57 -38.42 -23.26 8.19
C GLN A 57 -38.12 -22.07 7.28
N ALA A 58 -39.11 -21.22 7.03
CA ALA A 58 -38.90 -20.01 6.23
C ALA A 58 -37.87 -19.07 6.86
N GLN A 59 -37.88 -18.90 8.18
CA GLN A 59 -36.86 -18.13 8.90
C GLN A 59 -35.47 -18.73 8.75
N LYS A 60 -35.30 -20.04 8.99
CA LYS A 60 -34.00 -20.72 8.83
C LYS A 60 -33.46 -20.59 7.40
N THR A 61 -34.33 -20.77 6.40
CA THR A 61 -33.95 -20.60 4.99
C THR A 61 -33.57 -19.15 4.68
N LYS A 62 -34.29 -18.18 5.24
CA LYS A 62 -33.95 -16.77 5.10
C LYS A 62 -32.58 -16.46 5.71
N GLU A 63 -32.33 -16.90 6.94
CA GLU A 63 -31.03 -16.73 7.61
C GLU A 63 -29.88 -17.38 6.83
N ALA A 64 -30.09 -18.59 6.31
CA ALA A 64 -29.10 -19.27 5.48
C ALA A 64 -28.81 -18.49 4.19
N ASN A 65 -29.85 -17.98 3.52
CA ASN A 65 -29.71 -17.16 2.33
C ASN A 65 -29.02 -15.81 2.62
N ASP A 66 -29.32 -15.19 3.75
CA ASP A 66 -28.69 -13.92 4.15
C ASP A 66 -27.21 -14.13 4.49
N LYS A 67 -26.85 -15.24 5.16
CA LYS A 67 -25.45 -15.64 5.38
C LYS A 67 -24.73 -15.94 4.07
N LEU A 68 -25.38 -16.64 3.14
CA LEU A 68 -24.80 -16.92 1.82
C LEU A 68 -24.56 -15.62 1.04
N LYS A 69 -25.51 -14.69 1.05
CA LYS A 69 -25.34 -13.37 0.42
C LYS A 69 -24.19 -12.58 1.05
N ALA A 70 -24.07 -12.60 2.38
CA ALA A 70 -22.97 -11.93 3.06
C ALA A 70 -21.62 -12.56 2.74
N PHE A 71 -21.55 -13.89 2.62
CA PHE A 71 -20.34 -14.60 2.22
C PHE A 71 -19.93 -14.30 0.76
N LEU A 72 -20.92 -14.22 -0.14
CA LEU A 72 -20.69 -13.90 -1.54
C LEU A 72 -20.45 -12.42 -1.81
N ASP A 73 -20.67 -11.53 -0.82
CA ASP A 73 -20.41 -10.11 -0.98
C ASP A 73 -18.89 -9.87 -1.12
N PRO A 74 -18.41 -9.35 -2.26
CA PRO A 74 -17.00 -9.05 -2.47
C PRO A 74 -16.42 -8.08 -1.43
N LYS A 75 -17.26 -7.29 -0.75
CA LYS A 75 -16.81 -6.40 0.33
C LYS A 75 -16.34 -7.16 1.57
N ASN A 76 -16.89 -8.35 1.83
CA ASN A 76 -16.51 -9.19 2.97
C ASN A 76 -15.41 -10.19 2.62
N SER A 77 -14.97 -10.24 1.35
CA SER A 77 -13.90 -11.13 0.94
C SER A 77 -12.58 -10.70 1.57
N GLU A 78 -12.00 -11.58 2.37
CA GLU A 78 -10.68 -11.39 2.98
C GLU A 78 -9.61 -11.14 1.91
N ILE A 79 -9.67 -11.85 0.79
CA ILE A 79 -8.74 -11.69 -0.34
C ILE A 79 -8.84 -10.29 -0.93
N ILE A 80 -10.05 -9.79 -1.17
CA ILE A 80 -10.25 -8.43 -1.72
C ILE A 80 -9.83 -7.38 -0.70
N SER A 81 -10.10 -7.61 0.60
CA SER A 81 -9.67 -6.70 1.66
C SER A 81 -8.14 -6.63 1.77
N ALA A 82 -7.45 -7.77 1.68
CA ALA A 82 -6.00 -7.86 1.67
C ALA A 82 -5.40 -7.20 0.42
N GLY A 83 -6.01 -7.43 -0.75
CA GLY A 83 -5.62 -6.77 -2.00
C GLY A 83 -5.76 -5.25 -1.94
N LYS A 84 -6.89 -4.74 -1.43
CA LYS A 84 -7.09 -3.29 -1.22
C LYS A 84 -6.09 -2.71 -0.23
N TRP A 85 -5.84 -3.42 0.87
CA TRP A 85 -4.85 -3.01 1.86
C TRP A 85 -3.45 -2.93 1.23
N LEU A 86 -3.04 -3.94 0.49
CA LEU A 86 -1.74 -3.98 -0.18
C LEU A 86 -1.61 -2.85 -1.20
N LEU A 87 -2.65 -2.62 -2.00
CA LEU A 87 -2.68 -1.54 -2.98
C LEU A 87 -2.52 -0.16 -2.30
N ASN A 88 -3.22 0.05 -1.19
CA ASN A 88 -3.11 1.26 -0.37
C ASN A 88 -1.74 1.39 0.30
N ALA A 89 -1.12 0.29 0.73
CA ALA A 89 0.22 0.32 1.29
C ALA A 89 1.24 0.73 0.21
N LEU A 90 1.14 0.14 -0.99
CA LEU A 90 2.00 0.43 -2.13
C LEU A 90 1.76 1.82 -2.75
N SER A 91 0.58 2.42 -2.56
CA SER A 91 0.32 3.79 -3.05
C SER A 91 0.96 4.87 -2.18
N LYS A 92 1.33 4.58 -0.92
CA LYS A 92 2.06 5.52 -0.04
C LYS A 92 3.51 5.65 -0.49
N GLU A 93 4.23 6.69 -0.08
CA GLU A 93 5.63 6.92 -0.46
C GLU A 93 6.60 6.79 0.73
N GLY A 94 7.84 6.37 0.43
CA GLY A 94 8.97 6.37 1.38
C GLY A 94 8.70 5.66 2.71
N LYS A 95 8.89 6.39 3.82
CA LYS A 95 8.79 5.87 5.20
C LYS A 95 7.38 5.42 5.59
N GLU A 96 6.33 6.04 5.05
CA GLU A 96 4.96 5.63 5.38
C GLU A 96 4.61 4.27 4.77
N ARG A 97 5.03 4.03 3.51
CA ARG A 97 4.92 2.71 2.88
C ARG A 97 5.68 1.67 3.71
N GLN A 98 6.91 2.02 4.11
CA GLN A 98 7.77 1.14 4.91
C GLN A 98 7.10 0.72 6.21
N ASN A 99 6.64 1.67 7.02
CA ASN A 99 5.98 1.36 8.29
C ASN A 99 4.75 0.48 8.08
N THR A 100 3.94 0.78 7.06
CA THR A 100 2.72 0.02 6.75
C THR A 100 3.03 -1.42 6.33
N LEU A 101 4.10 -1.66 5.55
CA LEU A 101 4.47 -3.01 5.12
C LEU A 101 5.16 -3.81 6.24
N LEU A 102 5.91 -3.12 7.10
CA LEU A 102 6.63 -3.69 8.23
C LEU A 102 5.68 -4.14 9.35
N GLU A 103 4.52 -3.49 9.53
CA GLU A 103 3.42 -3.96 10.38
C GLU A 103 2.90 -5.36 10.00
N LYS A 104 3.08 -5.78 8.75
CA LYS A 104 2.68 -7.11 8.24
C LYS A 104 3.87 -8.03 7.97
N ASP A 105 5.06 -7.66 8.43
CA ASP A 105 6.30 -8.44 8.26
C ASP A 105 6.64 -8.71 6.78
N LEU A 106 6.23 -7.79 5.88
CA LEU A 106 6.45 -7.89 4.44
C LEU A 106 7.75 -7.20 3.97
N VAL A 107 8.54 -6.65 4.89
CA VAL A 107 9.84 -6.04 4.62
C VAL A 107 10.82 -6.52 5.66
N HIS A 108 11.94 -7.10 5.21
CA HIS A 108 13.02 -7.47 6.10
C HIS A 108 13.70 -6.20 6.65
N LYS A 109 13.65 -6.04 7.97
CA LYS A 109 14.31 -4.93 8.68
C LYS A 109 15.80 -4.83 8.38
N GLU A 110 16.44 -5.97 8.15
CA GLU A 110 17.88 -6.12 7.99
C GLU A 110 18.38 -5.50 6.69
N ASP A 111 17.73 -5.79 5.55
CA ASP A 111 18.12 -5.28 4.23
C ASP A 111 18.11 -3.74 4.17
N TYR A 112 17.11 -3.12 4.80
CA TYR A 112 16.97 -1.67 4.80
C TYR A 112 17.90 -0.97 5.79
N ASN A 113 18.11 -1.54 6.98
CA ASN A 113 19.05 -0.99 7.96
C ASN A 113 20.49 -1.10 7.46
N ALA A 114 20.85 -2.18 6.77
CA ALA A 114 22.16 -2.33 6.14
C ALA A 114 22.38 -1.25 5.08
N THR A 115 21.43 -1.09 4.13
CA THR A 115 21.55 -0.09 3.06
C THR A 115 21.65 1.35 3.59
N THR A 116 20.89 1.68 4.65
CA THR A 116 20.98 3.02 5.27
C THR A 116 22.24 3.22 6.09
N SER A 117 22.77 2.18 6.72
CA SER A 117 24.07 2.20 7.41
C SER A 117 25.21 2.44 6.42
N ASP A 118 25.25 1.67 5.33
CA ASP A 118 26.29 1.75 4.31
C ASP A 118 26.35 3.13 3.65
N LEU A 119 25.17 3.73 3.37
CA LEU A 119 25.08 5.09 2.83
C LEU A 119 25.60 6.13 3.82
N ARG A 120 25.31 5.96 5.12
CA ARG A 120 25.79 6.87 6.16
C ARG A 120 27.31 6.82 6.31
N ASP A 121 27.87 5.61 6.29
CA ASP A 121 29.32 5.39 6.37
C ASP A 121 30.03 5.94 5.13
N THR A 122 29.43 5.77 3.95
CA THR A 122 29.94 6.36 2.70
C THR A 122 29.94 7.89 2.76
N ILE A 123 28.84 8.51 3.22
CA ILE A 123 28.76 9.98 3.38
C ILE A 123 29.83 10.47 4.35
N SER A 124 29.99 9.82 5.51
CA SER A 124 31.02 10.20 6.48
C SER A 124 32.43 10.08 5.91
N THR A 125 32.69 9.07 5.09
CA THR A 125 33.98 8.89 4.41
C THR A 125 34.23 10.03 3.42
N ILE A 126 33.23 10.41 2.62
CA ILE A 126 33.31 11.52 1.67
C ILE A 126 33.56 12.84 2.40
N GLU A 127 32.88 13.10 3.52
CA GLU A 127 33.09 14.32 4.31
C GLU A 127 34.52 14.42 4.84
N ASN A 128 35.09 13.32 5.33
CA ASN A 128 36.47 13.28 5.81
C ASN A 128 37.47 13.55 4.67
N VAL A 129 37.29 12.91 3.51
CA VAL A 129 38.12 13.13 2.32
C VAL A 129 38.04 14.58 1.85
N ALA A 130 36.83 15.17 1.83
CA ALA A 130 36.64 16.57 1.47
C ALA A 130 37.35 17.52 2.44
N ARG A 131 37.31 17.21 3.75
CA ARG A 131 37.97 17.99 4.79
C ARG A 131 39.50 17.93 4.65
N GLU A 132 40.06 16.74 4.45
CA GLU A 132 41.50 16.57 4.20
C GLU A 132 41.95 17.30 2.93
N SER A 133 41.19 17.18 1.84
CA SER A 133 41.47 17.88 0.59
C SER A 133 41.46 19.41 0.76
N THR A 134 40.51 19.93 1.54
CA THR A 134 40.42 21.36 1.87
C THR A 134 41.63 21.81 2.68
N GLN A 135 42.06 21.03 3.68
CA GLN A 135 43.24 21.33 4.49
C GLN A 135 44.53 21.33 3.65
N GLN A 136 44.71 20.32 2.79
CA GLN A 136 45.87 20.25 1.89
C GLN A 136 45.89 21.42 0.91
N SER A 137 44.73 21.83 0.40
CA SER A 137 44.60 22.99 -0.49
C SER A 137 44.95 24.29 0.23
N ALA A 138 44.50 24.46 1.48
CA ALA A 138 44.84 25.62 2.30
C ALA A 138 46.35 25.74 2.57
N GLU A 139 47.02 24.63 2.87
CA GLU A 139 48.47 24.65 3.08
C GLU A 139 49.23 24.98 1.78
N LYS A 140 48.79 24.45 0.63
CA LYS A 140 49.36 24.80 -0.67
C LYS A 140 49.21 26.29 -0.99
N ILE A 141 48.04 26.87 -0.72
CA ILE A 141 47.79 28.31 -0.89
C ILE A 141 48.78 29.11 -0.04
N ARG A 142 48.91 28.77 1.24
CA ARG A 142 49.85 29.43 2.16
C ARG A 142 51.31 29.35 1.71
N ILE A 143 51.73 28.20 1.17
CA ILE A 143 53.08 28.04 0.60
C ILE A 143 53.28 28.95 -0.63
N LEU A 144 52.29 29.00 -1.51
CA LEU A 144 52.33 29.83 -2.71
C LEU A 144 52.36 31.33 -2.36
N GLU A 145 51.58 31.77 -1.37
CA GLU A 145 51.59 33.15 -0.87
C GLU A 145 52.97 33.55 -0.36
N LYS A 146 53.60 32.73 0.50
CA LYS A 146 54.98 32.98 0.98
C LYS A 146 55.98 33.08 -0.17
N ARG A 147 55.79 32.27 -1.21
CA ARG A 147 56.66 32.29 -2.40
C ARG A 147 56.45 33.55 -3.22
N ILE A 148 55.21 34.00 -3.40
CA ILE A 148 54.88 35.27 -4.04
C ILE A 148 55.53 36.42 -3.27
N ASP A 149 55.38 36.49 -1.95
CA ASP A 149 55.99 37.54 -1.12
C ASP A 149 57.52 37.57 -1.26
N THR A 150 58.16 36.39 -1.29
CA THR A 150 59.61 36.27 -1.46
C THR A 150 60.03 36.78 -2.83
N LEU A 151 59.33 36.37 -3.90
CA LEU A 151 59.60 36.82 -5.26
C LEU A 151 59.41 38.33 -5.41
N GLN A 152 58.38 38.91 -4.78
CA GLN A 152 58.14 40.36 -4.77
C GLN A 152 59.28 41.12 -4.06
N LYS A 153 59.80 40.60 -2.94
CA LYS A 153 60.96 41.18 -2.25
C LYS A 153 62.24 41.10 -3.10
N GLN A 154 62.47 39.97 -3.76
CA GLN A 154 63.59 39.80 -4.67
C GLN A 154 63.50 40.77 -5.85
N LEU A 155 62.33 40.87 -6.48
CA LEU A 155 62.08 41.81 -7.58
C LEU A 155 62.33 43.27 -7.13
N SER A 156 61.86 43.64 -5.95
CA SER A 156 62.07 44.98 -5.39
C SER A 156 63.55 45.29 -5.15
N SER A 157 64.31 44.29 -4.69
CA SER A 157 65.75 44.42 -4.45
C SER A 157 66.53 44.56 -5.76
N ILE A 158 66.19 43.74 -6.76
CA ILE A 158 66.75 43.82 -8.11
C ILE A 158 66.43 45.18 -8.73
N GLN A 159 65.18 45.64 -8.63
CA GLN A 159 64.78 46.97 -9.10
C GLN A 159 65.64 48.07 -8.48
N LYS A 160 65.78 48.10 -7.14
CA LYS A 160 66.59 49.10 -6.46
C LYS A 160 68.05 49.06 -6.92
N TYR A 161 68.63 47.86 -7.05
CA TYR A 161 70.00 47.70 -7.54
C TYR A 161 70.18 48.26 -8.95
N ILE A 162 69.27 47.95 -9.87
CA ILE A 162 69.32 48.42 -11.25
C ILE A 162 69.15 49.95 -11.30
N GLN A 163 68.17 50.48 -10.59
CA GLN A 163 67.90 51.92 -10.54
C GLN A 163 69.09 52.71 -9.98
N ASN A 164 69.75 52.19 -8.94
CA ASN A 164 70.88 52.87 -8.29
C ASN A 164 72.16 52.83 -9.14
N ASN A 165 72.43 51.74 -9.86
CA ASN A 165 73.70 51.58 -10.59
C ASN A 165 73.61 51.94 -12.08
N TYR A 166 72.45 51.76 -12.70
CA TYR A 166 72.27 51.91 -14.16
C TYR A 166 71.18 52.94 -14.52
N GLY A 167 70.56 53.57 -13.54
CA GLY A 167 69.55 54.60 -13.72
C GLY A 167 68.13 54.07 -13.95
N ALA A 168 67.14 54.93 -13.69
CA ALA A 168 65.72 54.55 -13.74
C ALA A 168 65.22 54.19 -15.15
N GLN A 169 65.85 54.71 -16.20
CA GLN A 169 65.46 54.46 -17.58
C GLN A 169 65.77 53.02 -18.00
N VAL A 170 66.92 52.48 -17.57
CA VAL A 170 67.30 51.08 -17.85
C VAL A 170 66.32 50.10 -17.20
N TRP A 171 65.85 50.37 -15.98
CA TRP A 171 64.79 49.57 -15.35
C TRP A 171 63.46 49.62 -16.12
N LYS A 172 63.05 50.79 -16.60
CA LYS A 172 61.83 50.93 -17.43
C LYS A 172 61.91 50.10 -18.70
N ASP A 173 63.06 50.10 -19.37
CA ASP A 173 63.28 49.32 -20.59
C ASP A 173 63.30 47.80 -20.32
N ILE A 174 63.89 47.36 -19.20
CA ILE A 174 63.84 45.95 -18.78
C ILE A 174 62.41 45.53 -18.47
N ARG A 175 61.67 46.36 -17.70
CA ARG A 175 60.28 46.07 -17.33
C ARG A 175 59.36 46.00 -18.55
N SER A 176 59.51 46.90 -19.52
CA SER A 176 58.70 46.88 -20.75
C SER A 176 59.02 45.68 -21.66
N LYS A 177 60.26 45.21 -21.67
CA LYS A 177 60.66 44.05 -22.50
C LYS A 177 60.24 42.71 -21.89
N PHE A 178 60.29 42.58 -20.57
CA PHE A 178 60.16 41.27 -19.90
C PHE A 178 58.93 41.11 -19.00
N ILE A 179 58.36 42.20 -18.49
CA ILE A 179 57.29 42.13 -17.47
C ILE A 179 55.92 42.54 -18.04
N SER A 180 55.84 43.35 -19.10
CA SER A 180 54.57 43.82 -19.68
C SER A 180 54.01 42.96 -20.83
N LYS A 181 54.47 41.71 -21.00
CA LYS A 181 53.85 40.74 -21.91
C LYS A 181 53.08 39.67 -21.11
N VAL A 182 52.05 40.11 -20.39
CA VAL A 182 50.89 39.30 -19.97
C VAL A 182 49.68 40.21 -20.08
#